data_AF-A0A1B8SEW6-F1
#
_entry.id   AF-A0A1B8SEW6-F1
#
_cell.length_a   1.000
_cell.length_b   1.000
_cell.length_c   1.000
_cell.angle_alpha   90.00
_cell.angle_beta   90.00
_cell.angle_gamma   90.00
#
_symmetry.space_group_name_H-M   'P 1'
#
loop_
_entity.id
_entity.type
_entity.pdbx_description
1 polymer ?
#
loop_
_entity_poly.entity_id
_entity_poly.type
_entity_poly.pdbx_seq_one_letter_code
_entity_poly.pdbx_strand_id
1 'polypeptide(L)'
;MSSARIVFDEMDTGPEHFAARLPLPGELIRFLPGDDRPDYCLVKLDQPLLFVPEPPQEIPDWLKERIAVNAWPTPGFDIGRASPDLVVRPPDRPPAVWVHGLIICARMVGTQLSPTMRDLWVNVAYVIDSSQFGADRVDFEKNYPAAIARINLVEP
;
A
#
# COMPACT_ATOMS: atom_id res chain seq x y z
N MET A 1 15.22 -18.51 6.89
CA MET A 1 13.80 -18.84 7.08
C MET A 1 13.05 -18.16 5.96
N SER A 2 12.21 -18.87 5.21
CA SER A 2 11.41 -18.25 4.14
C SER A 2 10.26 -17.48 4.79
N SER A 3 10.12 -16.21 4.47
CA SER A 3 9.00 -15.38 4.93
C SER A 3 7.70 -15.85 4.25
N ALA A 4 6.57 -15.71 4.94
CA ALA A 4 5.27 -16.05 4.37
C ALA A 4 4.93 -15.13 3.19
N ARG A 5 4.27 -15.69 2.18
CA ARG A 5 3.83 -14.95 0.99
C ARG A 5 2.41 -14.50 1.18
N ILE A 6 2.10 -13.30 0.73
CA ILE A 6 0.75 -12.72 0.77
C ILE A 6 0.34 -12.30 -0.64
N VAL A 7 -0.92 -12.53 -0.98
CA VAL A 7 -1.51 -12.10 -2.24
C VAL A 7 -2.77 -11.31 -1.92
N PHE A 8 -2.84 -10.07 -2.40
CA PHE A 8 -4.08 -9.31 -2.46
C PHE A 8 -4.77 -9.66 -3.77
N ASP A 9 -6.03 -10.09 -3.73
CA ASP A 9 -6.74 -10.56 -4.94
C ASP A 9 -8.10 -9.87 -5.15
N GLU A 10 -8.57 -9.09 -4.18
CA GLU A 10 -9.79 -8.30 -4.30
C GLU A 10 -9.69 -7.01 -3.48
N MET A 11 -10.41 -5.98 -3.91
CA MET A 11 -10.47 -4.68 -3.25
C MET A 11 -11.92 -4.26 -3.07
N ASP A 12 -12.28 -3.89 -1.85
CA ASP A 12 -13.59 -3.34 -1.48
C ASP A 12 -13.58 -1.83 -1.66
N THR A 13 -12.56 -1.18 -1.09
CA THR A 13 -12.31 0.27 -1.26
C THR A 13 -10.85 0.52 -1.48
N GLY A 14 -10.51 1.54 -2.25
CA GLY A 14 -9.13 1.96 -2.48
C GLY A 14 -8.94 2.62 -3.84
N PRO A 15 -7.71 3.06 -4.14
CA PRO A 15 -7.45 3.76 -5.38
C PRO A 15 -7.35 2.79 -6.55
N GLU A 16 -7.77 3.24 -7.73
CA GLU A 16 -7.85 2.40 -8.93
C GLU A 16 -6.51 1.77 -9.34
N HIS A 17 -5.39 2.45 -9.09
CA HIS A 17 -4.05 1.88 -9.37
C HIS A 17 -3.70 0.68 -8.49
N PHE A 18 -4.31 0.54 -7.32
CA PHE A 18 -4.19 -0.69 -6.52
C PHE A 18 -5.01 -1.79 -7.20
N ALA A 19 -6.31 -1.57 -7.41
CA ALA A 19 -7.20 -2.57 -8.03
C ALA A 19 -6.65 -3.10 -9.37
N ALA A 20 -6.11 -2.22 -10.20
CA ALA A 20 -5.50 -2.53 -11.48
C ALA A 20 -4.30 -3.50 -11.41
N ARG A 21 -3.69 -3.61 -10.23
CA ARG A 21 -2.50 -4.44 -10.00
C ARG A 21 -2.82 -5.75 -9.30
N LEU A 22 -4.10 -6.02 -9.05
CA LEU A 22 -4.54 -7.32 -8.54
C LEU A 22 -4.42 -8.41 -9.62
N PRO A 23 -4.02 -9.65 -9.26
CA PRO A 23 -3.51 -10.04 -7.95
C PRO A 23 -2.14 -9.41 -7.66
N LEU A 24 -1.99 -8.83 -6.48
CA LEU A 24 -0.79 -8.12 -6.05
C LEU A 24 -0.01 -8.98 -5.04
N PRO A 25 1.10 -9.62 -5.42
CA PRO A 25 1.89 -10.43 -4.51
C PRO A 25 2.89 -9.60 -3.69
N GLY A 26 3.17 -10.10 -2.49
CA GLY A 26 4.20 -9.56 -1.61
C GLY A 26 4.70 -10.56 -0.57
N GLU A 27 5.65 -10.12 0.23
CA GLU A 27 6.26 -10.84 1.33
C GLU A 27 5.80 -10.24 2.65
N LEU A 28 5.26 -11.07 3.54
CA LEU A 28 5.00 -10.68 4.92
C LEU A 28 6.34 -10.63 5.67
N ILE A 29 6.83 -9.41 5.93
CA ILE A 29 8.15 -9.20 6.53
C ILE A 29 8.12 -9.49 8.03
N ARG A 30 7.18 -8.87 8.76
CA ARG A 30 7.05 -9.01 10.22
C ARG A 30 5.74 -8.43 10.74
N PHE A 31 5.41 -8.85 11.96
CA PHE A 31 4.37 -8.22 12.78
C PHE A 31 4.97 -6.98 13.49
N LEU A 32 4.18 -5.92 13.58
CA LEU A 32 4.53 -4.67 14.23
C LEU A 32 3.39 -4.24 15.17
N PRO A 33 3.68 -3.88 16.42
CA PRO A 33 2.70 -3.19 17.24
C PRO A 33 2.56 -1.73 16.78
N GLY A 34 1.34 -1.21 16.75
CA GLY A 34 1.03 0.21 16.71
C GLY A 34 0.60 0.70 18.09
N ASP A 35 0.30 1.99 18.20
CA ASP A 35 -0.13 2.61 19.46
C ASP A 35 -1.59 2.29 19.81
N ASP A 36 -2.42 1.96 18.81
CA ASP A 36 -3.82 1.58 18.96
C ASP A 36 -4.03 0.06 19.05
N ARG A 37 -3.21 -0.75 18.37
CA ARG A 37 -3.32 -2.21 18.32
C ARG A 37 -1.99 -2.93 18.11
N PRO A 38 -1.82 -4.16 18.62
CA PRO A 38 -0.53 -4.86 18.62
C PRO A 38 -0.22 -5.68 17.36
N ASP A 39 -1.15 -5.76 16.42
CA ASP A 39 -1.24 -6.81 15.39
C ASP A 39 -1.19 -6.29 13.95
N TYR A 40 -0.44 -5.21 13.69
CA TYR A 40 -0.13 -4.82 12.31
C TYR A 40 0.89 -5.76 11.69
N CYS A 41 0.92 -5.76 10.37
CA CYS A 41 1.88 -6.48 9.55
C CYS A 41 2.52 -5.54 8.55
N LEU A 42 3.85 -5.62 8.44
CA LEU A 42 4.59 -4.98 7.36
C LEU A 42 4.72 -5.97 6.20
N VAL A 43 4.24 -5.56 5.03
CA VAL A 43 4.34 -6.30 3.78
C VAL A 43 5.27 -5.55 2.84
N LYS A 44 6.18 -6.26 2.19
CA LYS A 44 6.98 -5.74 1.08
C LYS A 44 6.39 -6.25 -0.23
N LEU A 45 6.09 -5.35 -1.15
CA LEU A 45 5.57 -5.72 -2.47
C LEU A 45 6.69 -6.26 -3.35
N ASP A 46 6.37 -7.25 -4.18
CA ASP A 46 7.33 -7.75 -5.19
C ASP A 46 7.62 -6.70 -6.24
N GLN A 47 6.59 -5.94 -6.61
CA GLN A 47 6.70 -4.79 -7.50
C GLN A 47 6.06 -3.58 -6.82
N PRO A 48 6.73 -2.42 -6.79
CA PRO A 48 6.17 -1.24 -6.17
C PRO A 48 4.93 -0.73 -6.92
N LEU A 49 4.02 -0.10 -6.19
CA LEU A 49 2.92 0.67 -6.76
C LEU A 49 3.35 2.12 -6.98
N LEU A 50 2.82 2.76 -8.02
CA LEU A 50 2.97 4.19 -8.22
C LEU A 50 1.71 4.90 -7.72
N PHE A 51 1.82 5.58 -6.59
CA PHE A 51 0.73 6.37 -6.01
C PHE A 51 0.80 7.81 -6.55
N VAL A 52 -0.26 8.25 -7.25
CA VAL A 52 -0.40 9.61 -7.76
C VAL A 52 -1.44 10.35 -6.89
N PRO A 53 -1.01 11.29 -6.02
CA PRO A 53 -1.88 11.91 -5.03
C PRO A 53 -2.81 13.01 -5.57
N GLU A 54 -2.48 13.62 -6.72
CA GLU A 54 -3.31 14.63 -7.37
C GLU A 54 -3.68 14.20 -8.80
N PRO A 55 -4.92 14.44 -9.25
CA PRO A 55 -5.22 14.28 -10.67
C PRO A 55 -4.51 15.44 -11.40
N PRO A 56 -3.91 15.20 -12.58
CA PRO A 56 -3.42 16.32 -13.38
C PRO A 56 -4.59 17.28 -13.69
N GLN A 57 -4.37 18.59 -13.58
CA GLN A 57 -5.39 19.62 -13.85
C GLN A 57 -5.96 19.51 -15.29
N GLU A 58 -5.13 19.05 -16.22
CA GLU A 58 -5.52 18.60 -17.56
C GLU A 58 -4.88 17.24 -17.83
N ILE A 59 -5.65 16.25 -18.28
CA ILE A 59 -5.13 14.93 -18.67
C ILE A 59 -4.70 15.00 -20.14
N PRO A 60 -3.39 14.91 -20.48
CA PRO A 60 -2.95 14.87 -21.88
C PRO A 60 -3.50 13.63 -22.59
N ASP A 61 -3.78 13.70 -23.90
CA ASP A 61 -4.37 12.59 -24.65
C ASP A 61 -3.54 11.30 -24.59
N TRP A 62 -2.21 11.42 -24.67
CA TRP A 62 -1.28 10.28 -24.51
C TRP A 62 -1.36 9.61 -23.14
N LEU A 63 -1.87 10.35 -22.14
CA LEU A 63 -2.04 9.91 -20.77
C LEU A 63 -3.45 9.35 -20.53
N LYS A 64 -4.49 9.76 -21.29
CA LYS A 64 -5.87 9.23 -21.17
C LYS A 64 -5.94 7.70 -21.39
N GLU A 65 -5.23 7.19 -22.38
CA GLU A 65 -5.19 5.75 -22.68
C GLU A 65 -4.32 4.95 -21.69
N ARG A 66 -3.42 5.63 -20.96
CA ARG A 66 -2.55 5.02 -19.94
C ARG A 66 -3.11 5.15 -18.51
N ILE A 67 -4.00 6.13 -18.28
CA ILE A 67 -4.70 6.42 -17.01
C ILE A 67 -6.06 5.72 -16.91
N ALA A 68 -6.60 5.14 -17.99
CA ALA A 68 -7.78 4.26 -17.93
C ALA A 68 -7.63 3.00 -17.03
N VAL A 69 -6.54 2.91 -16.25
CA VAL A 69 -6.30 1.84 -15.28
C VAL A 69 -5.54 2.31 -14.02
N ASN A 70 -5.25 3.61 -13.78
CA ASN A 70 -4.38 3.96 -12.64
C ASN A 70 -4.70 5.33 -11.98
N ALA A 71 -5.11 5.25 -10.72
CA ALA A 71 -5.00 6.29 -9.70
C ALA A 71 -5.91 7.51 -9.82
N TRP A 72 -7.14 7.39 -9.32
CA TRP A 72 -7.83 8.57 -8.81
C TRP A 72 -7.20 9.02 -7.47
N PRO A 73 -7.03 10.34 -7.27
CA PRO A 73 -6.37 10.93 -6.13
C PRO A 73 -7.15 10.62 -4.87
N THR A 74 -6.43 10.52 -3.75
CA THR A 74 -7.06 10.71 -2.46
C THR A 74 -6.97 12.20 -2.15
N PRO A 75 -8.08 12.97 -2.22
CA PRO A 75 -8.01 14.42 -2.07
C PRO A 75 -7.31 14.81 -0.78
N GLY A 76 -6.31 15.70 -0.87
CA GLY A 76 -5.61 16.24 0.29
C GLY A 76 -4.40 15.44 0.79
N PHE A 77 -3.85 14.50 0.01
CA PHE A 77 -2.53 13.96 0.33
C PHE A 77 -1.43 15.01 0.10
N ASP A 78 -0.78 15.44 1.18
CA ASP A 78 0.42 16.28 1.10
C ASP A 78 1.63 15.43 0.73
N ILE A 79 2.14 15.62 -0.49
CA ILE A 79 3.34 14.93 -0.97
C ILE A 79 4.59 15.25 -0.16
N GLY A 80 4.61 16.36 0.58
CA GLY A 80 5.68 16.69 1.53
C GLY A 80 5.81 15.70 2.68
N ARG A 81 4.78 14.88 2.95
CA ARG A 81 4.84 13.80 3.94
C ARG A 81 5.64 12.58 3.47
N ALA A 82 5.77 12.38 2.15
CA ALA A 82 6.51 11.25 1.63
C ALA A 82 8.02 11.47 1.72
N SER A 83 8.77 10.44 2.09
CA SER A 83 10.23 10.54 2.18
C SER A 83 10.83 10.81 0.79
N PRO A 84 11.87 11.67 0.68
CA PRO A 84 12.39 12.13 -0.61
C PRO A 84 12.85 11.01 -1.55
N ASP A 85 13.30 9.88 -1.00
CA ASP A 85 13.73 8.69 -1.75
C ASP A 85 12.57 7.93 -2.42
N LEU A 86 11.32 8.13 -1.96
CA LEU A 86 10.13 7.52 -2.54
C LEU A 86 9.42 8.45 -3.53
N VAL A 87 9.73 9.75 -3.51
CA VAL A 87 9.07 10.75 -4.36
C VAL A 87 9.69 10.79 -5.75
N VAL A 88 8.83 10.71 -6.77
CA VAL A 88 9.19 10.91 -8.18
C VAL A 88 8.67 12.25 -8.65
N ARG A 89 9.56 13.09 -9.20
CA ARG A 89 9.21 14.42 -9.75
C ARG A 89 9.57 14.50 -11.23
N PRO A 90 8.72 13.95 -12.10
CA PRO A 90 8.88 14.09 -13.54
C PRO A 90 8.52 15.52 -13.98
N PRO A 91 9.13 16.03 -15.08
CA PRO A 91 8.93 17.41 -15.52
C PRO A 91 7.56 17.69 -16.15
N ASP A 92 6.86 16.65 -16.62
CA ASP A 92 5.70 16.71 -17.50
C ASP A 92 4.42 16.07 -16.94
N ARG A 93 4.46 15.58 -15.70
CA ARG A 93 3.31 14.93 -15.04
C ARG A 93 3.33 15.21 -13.52
N PRO A 94 2.20 15.05 -12.82
CA PRO A 94 2.15 15.26 -11.37
C PRO A 94 3.19 14.41 -10.63
N PRO A 95 3.72 14.92 -9.52
CA PRO A 95 4.64 14.14 -8.71
C PRO A 95 3.92 12.94 -8.09
N ALA A 96 4.65 11.86 -7.87
CA ALA A 96 4.11 10.59 -7.43
C ALA A 96 5.00 9.97 -6.34
N VAL A 97 4.49 8.95 -5.67
CA VAL A 97 5.20 8.22 -4.61
C VAL A 97 5.32 6.75 -5.01
N TRP A 98 6.53 6.20 -4.98
CA TRP A 98 6.73 4.75 -5.06
C TRP A 98 6.39 4.11 -3.73
N VAL A 99 5.41 3.21 -3.75
CA VAL A 99 4.99 2.44 -2.57
C VAL A 99 5.60 1.05 -2.69
N HIS A 100 6.67 0.81 -1.93
CA HIS A 100 7.36 -0.48 -1.87
C HIS A 100 6.77 -1.43 -0.82
N GLY A 101 6.00 -0.90 0.13
CA GLY A 101 5.47 -1.69 1.23
C GLY A 101 4.14 -1.17 1.73
N LEU A 102 3.46 -2.05 2.44
CA LEU A 102 2.14 -1.84 3.00
C LEU A 102 2.16 -2.16 4.48
N ILE A 103 1.46 -1.35 5.27
CA ILE A 103 1.02 -1.75 6.60
C ILE A 103 -0.39 -2.30 6.48
N ILE A 104 -0.62 -3.50 6.99
CA ILE A 104 -1.96 -4.11 7.00
C ILE A 104 -2.35 -4.56 8.40
N CYS A 105 -3.65 -4.63 8.65
CA CYS A 105 -4.21 -5.31 9.82
C CYS A 105 -5.60 -5.86 9.52
N ALA A 106 -5.99 -6.93 10.21
CA ALA A 106 -7.34 -7.46 10.14
C ALA A 106 -8.36 -6.39 10.55
N ARG A 107 -9.56 -6.41 9.95
CA ARG A 107 -10.62 -5.43 10.23
C ARG A 107 -11.10 -5.46 11.68
N MET A 108 -10.95 -6.60 12.36
CA MET A 108 -11.22 -6.75 13.79
C MET A 108 -9.92 -6.68 14.58
N VAL A 109 -9.92 -5.92 15.68
CA VAL A 109 -8.76 -5.78 16.58
C VAL A 109 -8.51 -7.09 17.31
N GLY A 110 -7.23 -7.51 17.39
CA GLY A 110 -6.81 -8.74 18.06
C GLY A 110 -6.88 -9.99 17.19
N THR A 111 -7.29 -9.87 15.92
CA THR A 111 -7.23 -10.97 14.97
C THR A 111 -5.81 -11.12 14.42
N GLN A 112 -5.08 -12.09 14.95
CA GLN A 112 -3.74 -12.42 14.48
C GLN A 112 -3.79 -13.16 13.15
N LEU A 113 -2.95 -12.75 12.19
CA LEU A 113 -2.84 -13.44 10.91
C LEU A 113 -2.15 -14.80 11.08
N SER A 114 -2.78 -15.84 10.56
CA SER A 114 -2.22 -17.20 10.45
C SER A 114 -1.63 -17.42 9.05
N PRO A 115 -0.49 -18.13 8.89
CA PRO A 115 0.09 -18.45 7.59
C PRO A 115 -0.86 -19.17 6.60
N THR A 116 -1.91 -19.82 7.11
CA THR A 116 -2.92 -20.54 6.32
C THR A 116 -4.17 -19.72 6.02
N MET A 117 -4.20 -18.46 6.44
CA MET A 117 -5.39 -17.63 6.37
C MET A 117 -5.73 -17.28 4.92
N ARG A 118 -6.99 -17.48 4.57
CA ARG A 118 -7.57 -17.21 3.24
C ARG A 118 -8.74 -16.27 3.39
N ASP A 119 -9.02 -15.54 2.32
CA ASP A 119 -10.21 -14.68 2.20
C ASP A 119 -10.39 -13.66 3.33
N LEU A 120 -9.28 -13.18 3.93
CA LEU A 120 -9.34 -12.21 5.01
C LEU A 120 -9.37 -10.79 4.45
N TRP A 121 -10.36 -10.01 4.86
CA TRP A 121 -10.39 -8.57 4.61
C TRP A 121 -9.50 -7.82 5.61
N VAL A 122 -8.61 -6.97 5.10
CA VAL A 122 -7.68 -6.16 5.87
C VAL A 122 -7.80 -4.68 5.54
N ASN A 123 -7.50 -3.83 6.52
CA ASN A 123 -7.15 -2.44 6.25
C ASN A 123 -5.75 -2.39 5.68
N VAL A 124 -5.53 -1.51 4.70
CA VAL A 124 -4.25 -1.33 4.04
C VAL A 124 -3.85 0.13 4.06
N ALA A 125 -2.61 0.39 4.47
CA ALA A 125 -1.96 1.68 4.39
C ALA A 125 -0.65 1.58 3.58
N TYR A 126 -0.39 2.59 2.76
CA TYR A 126 0.87 2.74 2.03
C TYR A 126 1.97 3.21 2.96
N VAL A 127 3.14 2.58 2.88
CA VAL A 127 4.35 3.13 3.49
C VAL A 127 4.83 4.28 2.63
N ILE A 128 4.75 5.50 3.16
CA ILE A 128 5.14 6.74 2.45
C ILE A 128 6.46 7.31 2.97
N ASP A 129 6.99 6.79 4.08
CA ASP A 129 8.32 7.07 4.59
C ASP A 129 9.10 5.75 4.76
N SER A 130 10.22 5.63 4.03
CA SER A 130 11.00 4.39 3.97
C SER A 130 11.61 3.97 5.31
N SER A 131 11.73 4.88 6.29
CA SER A 131 12.22 4.54 7.62
C SER A 131 11.28 3.61 8.40
N GLN A 132 9.99 3.49 8.01
CA GLN A 132 9.05 2.53 8.58
C GLN A 132 9.54 1.06 8.41
N PHE A 133 10.29 0.76 7.36
CA PHE A 133 10.87 -0.58 7.15
C PHE A 133 11.92 -0.96 8.19
N GLY A 134 12.54 0.02 8.86
CA GLY A 134 13.48 -0.20 9.96
C GLY A 134 12.86 -0.05 11.35
N ALA A 135 11.63 0.47 11.44
CA ALA A 135 10.97 0.74 12.71
C ALA A 135 10.47 -0.54 13.40
N ASP A 136 10.49 -0.55 14.73
CA ASP A 136 9.98 -1.60 15.60
C ASP A 136 8.48 -1.47 15.90
N ARG A 137 7.88 -0.33 15.53
CA ARG A 137 6.46 -0.01 15.68
C ARG A 137 5.89 0.60 14.41
N VAL A 138 4.57 0.56 14.24
CA VAL A 138 3.88 1.36 13.22
C VAL A 138 3.83 2.80 13.68
N ASP A 139 4.34 3.71 12.84
CA ASP A 139 4.23 5.14 13.01
C ASP A 139 3.21 5.67 12.00
N PHE A 140 2.06 6.16 12.49
CA PHE A 140 0.97 6.58 11.60
C PHE A 140 1.33 7.76 10.69
N GLU A 141 2.30 8.58 11.06
CA GLU A 141 2.73 9.71 10.22
C GLU A 141 3.51 9.22 8.99
N LYS A 142 4.16 8.07 9.09
CA LYS A 142 4.93 7.41 8.03
C LYS A 142 4.09 6.61 7.04
N ASN A 143 2.79 6.53 7.29
CA ASN A 143 1.87 5.69 6.55
C ASN A 143 0.65 6.47 6.08
N TYR A 144 0.02 5.98 5.01
CA TYR A 144 -1.18 6.58 4.43
C TYR A 144 -2.30 5.55 4.30
N PRO A 145 -3.41 5.66 5.05
CA PRO A 145 -4.57 4.77 4.89
C PRO A 145 -5.09 4.82 3.45
N ALA A 146 -5.12 3.68 2.77
CA ALA A 146 -5.30 3.63 1.33
C ALA A 146 -6.49 2.76 0.90
N ALA A 147 -6.72 1.61 1.54
CA ALA A 147 -7.66 0.63 1.01
C ALA A 147 -8.21 -0.34 2.06
N ILE A 148 -9.28 -1.04 1.68
CA ILE A 148 -9.72 -2.31 2.26
C ILE A 148 -9.60 -3.35 1.16
N ALA A 149 -8.83 -4.41 1.42
CA ALA A 149 -8.53 -5.45 0.43
C ALA A 149 -8.60 -6.85 1.04
N ARG A 150 -8.91 -7.85 0.21
CA ARG A 150 -8.89 -9.26 0.58
C ARG A 150 -7.50 -9.83 0.35
N ILE A 151 -7.02 -10.60 1.31
CA ILE A 151 -5.71 -11.25 1.27
C ILE A 151 -5.81 -12.75 1.41
N ASN A 152 -4.82 -13.41 0.83
CA ASN A 152 -4.55 -14.82 0.97
C ASN A 152 -3.09 -15.01 1.36
N LEU A 153 -2.85 -15.66 2.49
CA LEU A 153 -1.52 -16.10 2.88
C LEU A 153 -1.22 -17.46 2.22
N VAL A 154 -0.02 -17.55 1.67
CA VAL A 154 0.47 -18.71 0.94
C VAL A 154 1.70 -19.21 1.67
N GLU A 155 1.69 -20.50 2.04
CA GLU A 155 2.86 -21.16 2.59
C GLU A 155 4.00 -21.10 1.55
N PRO A 156 5.23 -20.81 1.99
CA PRO A 156 6.40 -20.79 1.11
C PRO A 156 6.76 -22.17 0.54
#